data_AF-A0A8B9NCU0-F1
#
_entry.id   AF-A0A8B9NCU0-F1
#
_cell.length_a   1.000
_cell.length_b   1.000
_cell.length_c   1.000
_cell.angle_alpha   90.00
_cell.angle_beta   90.00
_cell.angle_gamma   90.00
#
_symmetry.space_group_name_H-M   'P 1'
#
loop_
_entity.id
_entity.type
_entity.pdbx_description
1 polymer ?
#
loop_
_entity_poly.entity_id
_entity_poly.type
_entity_poly.pdbx_seq_one_letter_code
_entity_poly.pdbx_strand_id
1 'polypeptide(L)'
;RVAWRFVSLVFILLSLFLSLSLSLSFPRQCATVESLRSGMCCPDYFPVFGPGTDRCGVSTGRGRCVQVTVDSRPHGPQYIHDGRDDREQWPIRFFNQTCRCNGNFSGYNCGSCRPGWSGPTCSQQINIGKSMGNMT
;
A
#
# COMPACT_ATOMS: atom_id res chain seq x y z
N ARG A 1 6.03 -32.58 34.51
CA ARG A 1 5.49 -32.91 33.17
C ARG A 1 4.31 -32.03 32.76
N VAL A 2 3.29 -31.84 33.61
CA VAL A 2 2.12 -30.99 33.30
C VAL A 2 2.49 -29.50 33.17
N ALA A 3 3.30 -28.97 34.10
CA ALA A 3 3.76 -27.57 34.06
C ALA A 3 4.51 -27.18 32.78
N TRP A 4 5.30 -28.10 32.20
CA TRP A 4 6.05 -27.84 30.96
C TRP A 4 5.16 -27.78 29.72
N ARG A 5 4.03 -28.49 29.74
CA ARG A 5 3.01 -28.43 28.68
C ARG A 5 2.25 -27.10 28.72
N PHE A 6 1.95 -26.59 29.92
CA PHE A 6 1.34 -25.27 30.09
C PHE A 6 2.26 -24.14 29.67
N VAL A 7 3.54 -24.19 30.04
CA VAL A 7 4.53 -23.20 29.61
C VAL A 7 4.68 -23.22 28.08
N SER A 8 4.78 -24.41 27.46
CA SER A 8 4.87 -24.52 26.00
C SER A 8 3.63 -23.99 25.29
N LEU A 9 2.42 -24.26 25.81
CA LEU A 9 1.18 -23.74 25.24
C LEU A 9 1.08 -22.21 25.35
N VAL A 10 1.52 -21.63 26.47
CA VAL A 10 1.57 -20.18 26.65
C VAL A 10 2.55 -19.54 25.66
N PHE A 11 3.73 -20.12 25.46
CA PHE A 11 4.70 -19.63 24.46
C PHE A 11 4.17 -19.72 23.03
N ILE A 12 3.48 -20.80 22.67
CA ILE A 12 2.86 -20.97 21.34
C ILE A 12 1.71 -19.98 21.13
N LEU A 13 0.87 -19.75 22.14
CA LEU A 13 -0.21 -18.77 22.06
C LEU A 13 0.34 -17.34 21.97
N LEU A 14 1.41 -17.02 22.72
CA LEU A 14 2.06 -15.70 22.67
C LEU A 14 2.70 -15.43 21.31
N SER A 15 3.33 -16.43 20.68
CA SER A 15 3.91 -16.30 19.34
C SER A 15 2.85 -16.21 18.24
N LEU A 16 1.72 -16.92 18.38
CA LEU A 16 0.57 -16.76 17.49
C LEU A 16 -0.06 -15.36 17.60
N PHE A 17 -0.15 -14.82 18.81
CA PHE A 17 -0.68 -13.47 19.05
C PHE A 17 0.24 -12.39 18.47
N LEU A 18 1.55 -12.57 18.55
CA LEU A 18 2.55 -11.65 18.01
C LEU A 18 2.63 -11.68 16.48
N SER A 19 2.25 -12.80 15.86
CA SER A 19 2.23 -12.98 14.40
C SER A 19 0.91 -12.54 13.75
N LEU A 20 -0.10 -12.15 14.54
CA LEU A 20 -1.29 -11.47 14.05
C LEU A 20 -0.90 -10.07 13.53
N SER A 21 -0.40 -10.07 12.31
CA SER A 21 0.06 -8.88 11.61
C SER A 21 -1.15 -7.98 11.39
N LEU A 22 -1.20 -6.87 12.12
CA LEU A 22 -2.08 -5.74 11.82
C LEU A 22 -1.91 -5.41 10.34
N SER A 23 -3.01 -5.39 9.59
CA SER A 23 -3.02 -4.86 8.24
C SER A 23 -2.68 -3.37 8.31
N LEU A 24 -1.40 -3.01 8.12
CA LEU A 24 -1.00 -1.61 8.08
C LEU A 24 -1.61 -0.95 6.83
N SER A 25 -2.17 0.24 7.01
CA SER A 25 -2.76 1.05 5.93
C SER A 25 -1.75 1.48 4.86
N PHE A 26 -0.44 1.49 5.19
CA PHE A 26 0.65 1.85 4.27
C PHE A 26 1.52 0.63 3.92
N PRO A 27 2.17 0.62 2.73
CA PRO A 27 3.15 -0.39 2.40
C PRO A 27 4.25 -0.46 3.47
N ARG A 28 4.64 -1.66 3.90
CA ARG A 28 5.68 -1.85 4.93
C ARG A 28 6.97 -1.09 4.63
N GLN A 29 7.32 -0.96 3.35
CA GLN A 29 8.50 -0.23 2.87
C GLN A 29 8.42 1.28 3.12
N CYS A 30 7.21 1.85 3.23
CA CYS A 30 6.97 3.24 3.58
C CYS A 30 6.69 3.45 5.09
N ALA A 31 6.46 2.37 5.84
CA ALA A 31 6.29 2.42 7.30
C ALA A 31 7.65 2.51 8.02
N THR A 32 8.49 3.46 7.58
CA THR A 32 9.84 3.71 8.10
C THR A 32 9.97 5.17 8.51
N VAL A 33 10.85 5.45 9.47
CA VAL A 33 11.13 6.82 9.92
C VAL A 33 11.64 7.69 8.78
N GLU A 34 12.44 7.12 7.88
CA GLU A 34 12.97 7.83 6.71
C GLU A 34 11.87 8.24 5.72
N SER A 35 10.95 7.33 5.40
CA SER A 35 9.84 7.61 4.49
C SER A 35 8.86 8.62 5.09
N LEU A 36 8.52 8.47 6.38
CA LEU A 36 7.63 9.41 7.09
C LEU A 36 8.26 10.80 7.24
N ARG A 37 9.56 10.91 7.49
CA ARG A 37 10.26 12.20 7.59
C ARG A 37 10.41 12.89 6.23
N SER A 38 10.63 12.13 5.16
CA SER A 38 10.75 12.68 3.81
C SER A 38 9.40 13.04 3.19
N GLY A 39 8.29 12.52 3.73
CA GLY A 39 6.96 12.69 3.14
C GLY A 39 6.80 11.95 1.80
N MET A 40 7.70 11.00 1.47
CA MET A 40 7.71 10.27 0.22
C MET A 40 7.46 8.78 0.43
N CYS A 41 6.41 8.26 -0.18
CA CYS A 41 6.15 6.81 -0.29
C CYS A 41 6.22 6.38 -1.76
N CYS A 42 7.44 6.17 -2.24
CA CYS A 42 7.73 5.73 -3.60
C CYS A 42 8.76 4.59 -3.60
N PRO A 43 8.32 3.36 -3.27
CA PRO A 43 9.18 2.19 -3.25
C PRO A 43 9.62 1.76 -4.66
N ASP A 44 10.75 1.04 -4.71
CA ASP A 44 11.25 0.47 -5.95
C ASP A 44 10.37 -0.69 -6.44
N TYR A 45 10.27 -0.84 -7.76
CA TYR A 45 9.72 -2.04 -8.37
C TYR A 45 10.79 -3.13 -8.48
N PHE A 46 11.93 -2.82 -9.10
CA PHE A 46 13.04 -3.76 -9.29
C PHE A 46 14.41 -3.06 -9.13
N PRO A 47 14.95 -2.97 -7.89
CA PRO A 47 16.17 -2.20 -7.58
C PRO A 47 17.47 -2.94 -7.95
N VAL A 48 17.71 -3.14 -9.26
CA VAL A 48 18.92 -3.85 -9.77
C VAL A 48 20.20 -3.08 -9.50
N PHE A 49 20.15 -1.74 -9.58
CA PHE A 49 21.33 -0.88 -9.47
C PHE A 49 21.49 -0.27 -8.07
N GLY A 50 20.74 -0.77 -7.09
CA GLY A 50 20.72 -0.29 -5.71
C GLY A 50 19.36 0.28 -5.28
N PRO A 51 19.23 0.66 -4.00
CA PRO A 51 18.00 1.21 -3.47
C PRO A 51 17.71 2.59 -4.09
N GLY A 52 16.44 2.84 -4.41
CA GLY A 52 15.94 4.08 -4.97
C GLY A 52 16.18 4.26 -6.48
N THR A 53 16.75 3.28 -7.17
CA THR A 53 17.06 3.39 -8.61
C THR A 53 15.86 3.10 -9.51
N ASP A 54 14.78 2.48 -8.99
CA ASP A 54 13.62 2.08 -9.77
C ASP A 54 12.29 2.41 -9.08
N ARG A 55 12.23 3.59 -8.44
CA ARG A 55 11.04 4.06 -7.74
C ARG A 55 9.84 4.08 -8.68
N CYS A 56 8.77 3.42 -8.28
CA CYS A 56 7.54 3.29 -9.07
C CYS A 56 7.73 2.63 -10.45
N GLY A 57 8.81 1.87 -10.66
CA GLY A 57 9.10 1.21 -11.93
C GLY A 57 9.47 2.19 -13.05
N VAL A 58 10.14 3.30 -12.72
CA VAL A 58 10.54 4.33 -13.68
C VAL A 58 11.45 3.77 -14.79
N SER A 59 12.33 2.80 -14.47
CA SER A 59 13.26 2.20 -15.44
C SER A 59 12.55 1.42 -16.55
N THR A 60 11.35 0.91 -16.27
CA THR A 60 10.52 0.13 -17.20
C THR A 60 9.30 0.90 -17.71
N GLY A 61 9.21 2.20 -17.38
CA GLY A 61 8.10 3.06 -17.81
C GLY A 61 6.76 2.76 -17.13
N ARG A 62 6.74 1.98 -16.04
CA ARG A 62 5.51 1.59 -15.32
C ARG A 62 4.87 2.74 -14.56
N GLY A 63 5.66 3.71 -14.12
CA GLY A 63 5.18 4.83 -13.33
C GLY A 63 6.29 5.78 -12.93
N ARG A 64 5.92 6.75 -12.11
CA ARG A 64 6.85 7.74 -11.55
C ARG A 64 6.38 8.22 -10.19
N CYS A 65 7.33 8.63 -9.35
CA CYS A 65 7.04 9.29 -8.09
C CYS A 65 6.62 10.74 -8.37
N VAL A 66 5.45 11.14 -7.89
CA VAL A 66 4.88 12.48 -8.13
C VAL A 66 4.21 13.03 -6.88
N GLN A 67 3.97 14.34 -6.88
CA GLN A 67 3.15 14.97 -5.84
C GLN A 67 1.72 14.41 -5.86
N VAL A 68 1.16 14.17 -4.68
CA VAL A 68 -0.21 13.71 -4.51
C VAL A 68 -1.16 14.87 -4.81
N THR A 69 -2.21 14.57 -5.57
CA THR A 69 -3.32 15.50 -5.77
C THR A 69 -4.42 15.15 -4.78
N VAL A 70 -4.83 16.11 -3.96
CA VAL A 70 -5.88 15.97 -2.95
C VAL A 70 -7.07 16.85 -3.26
N ASP A 71 -8.24 16.48 -2.77
CA ASP A 71 -9.41 17.36 -2.82
C ASP A 71 -9.22 18.53 -1.84
N SER A 72 -9.33 19.75 -2.35
CA SER A 72 -9.24 20.99 -1.57
C SER A 72 -10.57 21.72 -1.46
N ARG A 73 -11.65 21.14 -1.99
CA ARG A 73 -13.00 21.71 -1.86
C ARG A 73 -13.45 21.65 -0.39
N PRO A 74 -14.23 22.63 0.07
CA PRO A 74 -14.74 22.64 1.43
C PRO A 74 -15.67 21.45 1.66
N HIS A 75 -15.54 20.80 2.82
CA HIS A 75 -16.51 19.81 3.28
C HIS A 75 -17.70 20.48 3.97
N GLY A 76 -18.71 19.70 4.30
CA GLY A 76 -19.88 20.18 5.01
C GLY A 76 -19.56 20.66 6.44
N PRO A 77 -20.42 21.50 7.03
CA PRO A 77 -20.21 22.11 8.34
C PRO A 77 -20.35 21.11 9.51
N GLN A 78 -20.70 19.85 9.24
CA GLN A 78 -20.86 18.80 10.26
C GLN A 78 -19.51 18.42 10.90
N TYR A 79 -18.42 18.61 10.17
CA TYR A 79 -17.07 18.41 10.67
C TYR A 79 -16.48 19.78 11.06
N ILE A 80 -16.24 19.97 12.36
CA ILE A 80 -15.80 21.26 12.96
C ILE A 80 -14.36 21.22 13.48
N HIS A 81 -13.58 20.21 13.07
CA HIS A 81 -12.31 19.87 13.69
C HIS A 81 -11.12 19.99 12.72
N ASP A 82 -11.21 20.87 11.73
CA ASP A 82 -10.15 21.12 10.75
C ASP A 82 -8.79 21.29 11.43
N GLY A 83 -7.79 20.61 10.89
CA GLY A 83 -6.44 20.59 11.43
C GLY A 83 -6.17 19.52 12.47
N ARG A 84 -7.13 18.65 12.82
CA ARG A 84 -7.00 17.71 13.95
C ARG A 84 -7.02 16.25 13.56
N ASP A 85 -7.56 15.91 12.39
CA ASP A 85 -7.66 14.53 11.94
C ASP A 85 -6.68 14.24 10.80
N ASP A 86 -5.87 13.20 10.96
CA ASP A 86 -4.86 12.81 9.98
C ASP A 86 -5.46 12.36 8.63
N ARG A 87 -6.78 12.12 8.60
CA ARG A 87 -7.54 11.74 7.40
C ARG A 87 -7.99 12.94 6.57
N GLU A 88 -7.89 14.16 7.10
CA GLU A 88 -8.15 15.38 6.35
C GLU A 88 -7.21 15.47 5.15
N GLN A 89 -7.78 15.70 3.96
CA GLN A 89 -7.02 15.75 2.71
C GLN A 89 -6.08 14.54 2.55
N TRP A 90 -6.53 13.37 2.98
CA TRP A 90 -5.73 12.15 2.94
C TRP A 90 -5.03 11.96 1.57
N PRO A 91 -3.72 11.63 1.53
CA PRO A 91 -2.83 11.20 2.62
C PRO A 91 -1.77 12.25 3.04
N ILE A 92 -1.94 13.54 2.76
CA ILE A 92 -0.84 14.53 2.81
C ILE A 92 -0.24 14.79 4.20
N ARG A 93 -0.94 14.37 5.27
CA ARG A 93 -0.43 14.39 6.65
C ARG A 93 0.78 13.45 6.82
N PHE A 94 0.88 12.42 5.98
CA PHE A 94 1.98 11.44 6.01
C PHE A 94 2.86 11.55 4.77
N PHE A 95 2.26 11.57 3.57
CA PHE A 95 3.00 11.53 2.32
C PHE A 95 2.44 12.55 1.31
N ASN A 96 3.29 13.49 0.89
CA ASN A 96 3.00 14.40 -0.21
C ASN A 96 3.44 13.85 -1.56
N GLN A 97 4.25 12.78 -1.60
CA GLN A 97 4.70 12.12 -2.83
C GLN A 97 4.38 10.62 -2.84
N THR A 98 3.74 10.16 -3.92
CA THR A 98 3.41 8.74 -4.13
C THR A 98 3.60 8.31 -5.59
N CYS A 99 3.56 7.00 -5.83
CA CYS A 99 3.64 6.44 -7.18
C CYS A 99 2.37 6.70 -7.99
N ARG A 100 2.53 7.33 -9.16
CA ARG A 100 1.51 7.37 -10.20
C ARG A 100 1.89 6.43 -11.34
N CYS A 101 1.09 5.39 -11.51
CA CYS A 101 1.32 4.38 -12.53
C CYS A 101 0.74 4.78 -13.89
N ASN A 102 1.42 4.36 -14.96
CA ASN A 102 1.05 4.62 -16.34
C ASN A 102 0.11 3.53 -16.87
N GLY A 103 -0.81 3.91 -17.75
CA GLY A 103 -1.72 2.97 -18.42
C GLY A 103 -2.44 2.02 -17.45
N ASN A 104 -2.32 0.70 -17.72
CA ASN A 104 -2.96 -0.37 -16.95
C ASN A 104 -2.13 -0.88 -15.77
N PHE A 105 -0.97 -0.29 -15.48
CA PHE A 105 -0.21 -0.61 -14.27
C PHE A 105 -0.89 -0.01 -13.04
N SER A 106 -0.70 -0.65 -11.88
CA SER A 106 -1.31 -0.33 -10.59
C SER A 106 -0.45 -0.84 -9.43
N GLY A 107 -0.90 -0.60 -8.21
CA GLY A 107 -0.21 -1.00 -6.98
C GLY A 107 0.75 0.06 -6.46
N TYR A 108 1.22 -0.15 -5.24
CA TYR A 108 2.00 0.84 -4.48
C TYR A 108 3.37 1.19 -5.09
N ASN A 109 3.93 0.31 -5.92
CA ASN A 109 5.17 0.51 -6.69
C ASN A 109 4.99 0.33 -8.21
N CYS A 110 3.74 0.32 -8.70
CA CYS A 110 3.40 0.05 -10.11
C CYS A 110 3.75 -1.36 -10.64
N GLY A 111 4.00 -2.32 -9.74
CA GLY A 111 4.30 -3.71 -10.08
C GLY A 111 3.09 -4.59 -10.39
N SER A 112 1.87 -4.11 -10.16
CA SER A 112 0.62 -4.85 -10.39
C SER A 112 -0.18 -4.29 -11.56
N CYS A 113 -1.28 -4.93 -11.91
CA CYS A 113 -2.20 -4.47 -12.95
C CYS A 113 -3.49 -3.91 -12.34
N ARG A 114 -4.16 -3.01 -13.07
CA ARG A 114 -5.51 -2.56 -12.74
C ARG A 114 -6.48 -3.75 -12.75
N PRO A 115 -7.58 -3.70 -11.97
CA PRO A 115 -8.64 -4.69 -12.07
C PRO A 115 -9.07 -4.88 -13.54
N GLY A 116 -9.16 -6.13 -13.98
CA GLY A 116 -9.50 -6.48 -15.37
C GLY A 116 -8.32 -6.64 -16.30
N TRP A 117 -7.09 -6.45 -15.81
CA TRP A 117 -5.87 -6.61 -16.57
C TRP A 117 -4.90 -7.57 -15.89
N SER A 118 -4.14 -8.32 -16.68
CA SER A 118 -3.14 -9.28 -16.22
C SER A 118 -1.95 -9.36 -17.20
N GLY A 119 -1.01 -10.25 -16.88
CA GLY A 119 0.25 -10.42 -17.61
C GLY A 119 1.34 -9.43 -17.18
N PRO A 120 2.60 -9.67 -17.60
CA PRO A 120 3.75 -8.87 -17.17
C PRO A 120 3.65 -7.39 -17.58
N THR A 121 2.98 -7.10 -18.69
CA THR A 121 2.79 -5.74 -19.24
C THR A 121 1.37 -5.20 -19.04
N CYS A 122 0.53 -5.87 -18.24
CA CYS A 122 -0.87 -5.49 -18.00
C CYS A 122 -1.68 -5.26 -19.29
N SER A 123 -1.43 -6.10 -20.29
CA SER A 123 -2.03 -6.01 -21.64
C SER A 123 -3.07 -7.09 -21.90
N GLN A 124 -3.22 -8.07 -21.01
CA GLN A 124 -4.19 -9.15 -21.14
C GLN A 124 -5.45 -8.80 -20.35
N GLN A 125 -6.62 -8.81 -20.99
CA GLN A 125 -7.88 -8.51 -20.31
C GLN A 125 -8.45 -9.77 -19.64
N ILE A 126 -8.95 -9.63 -18.42
CA ILE A 126 -9.57 -10.71 -17.64
C ILE A 126 -10.97 -10.31 -17.15
N ASN A 127 -11.85 -11.29 -17.00
CA ASN A 127 -13.18 -11.08 -16.46
C ASN A 127 -13.11 -10.91 -14.93
N ILE A 128 -13.53 -9.75 -14.43
CA ILE A 128 -13.45 -9.38 -13.00
C ILE A 128 -14.62 -9.96 -12.18
N GLY A 129 -15.66 -10.46 -12.85
CA GLY A 129 -16.88 -10.94 -12.19
C GLY A 129 -17.31 -12.32 -12.68
N LYS A 130 -17.63 -13.20 -11.74
CA LYS A 130 -18.73 -14.15 -11.87
C LYS A 130 -19.86 -13.64 -10.96
N SER A 131 -21.12 -13.72 -11.41
CA SER A 131 -22.24 -13.52 -10.50
C SER A 131 -22.18 -14.56 -9.37
N MET A 132 -22.61 -14.21 -8.16
CA MET A 132 -22.64 -15.14 -7.02
C MET A 132 -23.39 -16.44 -7.37
N GLY A 133 -24.39 -16.37 -8.26
CA GLY A 133 -25.16 -17.53 -8.74
C GLY A 133 -24.49 -18.38 -9.84
N ASN A 134 -23.37 -17.95 -10.42
CA ASN A 134 -22.62 -18.71 -11.45
C ASN A 134 -21.22 -19.13 -10.97
N MET A 135 -20.97 -19.12 -9.66
CA MET A 135 -19.83 -19.84 -9.08
C MET A 135 -20.19 -21.32 -9.00
N THR A 136 -20.03 -22.03 -10.12
CA THR A 136 -19.94 -23.50 -10.16
C THR A 136 -18.71 -23.97 -9.40
#